data_AF-A0A3B8L2A7-F1
#
_entry.id   AF-A0A3B8L2A7-F1
#
_cell.length_a   1.000
_cell.length_b   1.000
_cell.length_c   1.000
_cell.angle_alpha   90.00
_cell.angle_beta   90.00
_cell.angle_gamma   90.00
#
_symmetry.space_group_name_H-M   'P 1'
#
loop_
_entity.id
_entity.type
_entity.pdbx_description
1 polymer ?
#
loop_
_entity_poly.entity_id
_entity_poly.type
_entity_poly.pdbx_seq_one_letter_code
_entity_poly.pdbx_strand_id
1 'polypeptide(L)'
;MTALEQHRHHPRTFHDNRFVYPVLSRRSQGLSVGINLNPDKVCNFDCIYCQVDRTSQAETRFVELDAVLEELDDLLAMATDGSLWEDPSFAGIPVSLRRLNDIAFSGDGEPTTYRNFDE
;
A
#
# COMPACT_ATOMS: atom_id res chain seq x y z
N MET A 1 0.66 -5.26 24.72
CA MET A 1 0.51 -5.73 23.33
C MET A 1 1.89 -5.82 22.72
N THR A 2 2.35 -7.01 22.39
CA THR A 2 3.66 -7.20 21.76
C THR A 2 3.60 -6.62 20.34
N ALA A 3 4.54 -5.75 19.98
CA ALA A 3 4.57 -5.16 18.66
C ALA A 3 4.96 -6.24 17.63
N LEU A 4 4.05 -6.58 16.72
CA LEU A 4 4.33 -7.45 15.58
C LEU A 4 5.38 -6.83 14.66
N GLU A 5 6.20 -7.65 14.02
CA GLU A 5 7.22 -7.18 13.07
C GLU A 5 6.58 -6.45 11.88
N GLN A 6 5.45 -6.95 11.39
CA GLN A 6 4.65 -6.36 10.31
C GLN A 6 4.20 -4.92 10.63
N HIS A 7 4.05 -4.58 11.90
CA HIS A 7 3.74 -3.20 12.30
C HIS A 7 4.94 -2.24 12.19
N ARG A 8 6.12 -2.74 11.85
CA ARG A 8 7.34 -1.95 11.63
C ARG A 8 7.77 -1.99 10.16
N HIS A 9 7.29 -2.97 9.40
CA HIS A 9 7.59 -3.15 7.99
C HIS A 9 6.38 -2.76 7.14
N HIS A 10 6.45 -1.60 6.48
CA HIS A 10 5.37 -1.07 5.63
C HIS A 10 5.94 -0.81 4.22
N PRO A 11 6.36 -1.86 3.49
CA PRO A 11 6.76 -1.70 2.11
C PRO A 11 5.56 -1.18 1.32
N ARG A 12 5.81 -0.31 0.35
CA ARG A 12 4.80 0.19 -0.60
C ARG A 12 4.79 -0.68 -1.88
N THR A 13 5.07 -1.96 -1.70
CA THR A 13 5.21 -2.96 -2.75
C THR A 13 4.66 -4.28 -2.25
N PHE A 14 4.23 -5.13 -3.18
CA PHE A 14 3.74 -6.47 -2.87
C PHE A 14 3.92 -7.38 -4.08
N HIS A 15 4.82 -8.36 -3.98
CA HIS A 15 5.20 -9.20 -5.12
C HIS A 15 5.52 -8.36 -6.37
N ASP A 16 4.80 -8.59 -7.46
CA ASP A 16 4.95 -7.89 -8.73
C ASP A 16 3.99 -6.68 -8.90
N ASN A 17 3.18 -6.38 -7.88
CA ASN A 17 2.27 -5.22 -7.91
C ASN A 17 3.06 -3.92 -7.97
N ARG A 18 2.62 -3.01 -8.84
CA ARG A 18 3.26 -1.72 -9.09
C ARG A 18 2.58 -0.59 -8.33
N PHE A 19 1.29 -0.73 -8.05
CA PHE A 19 0.47 0.36 -7.51
C PHE A 19 -0.24 -0.02 -6.22
N VAL A 20 -0.65 -1.28 -6.04
CA VAL A 20 -1.45 -1.70 -4.89
C VAL A 20 -0.65 -2.58 -3.93
N TYR A 21 -0.71 -2.28 -2.64
CA TYR A 21 0.04 -3.02 -1.62
C TYR A 21 -0.73 -3.18 -0.30
N PRO A 22 -0.60 -4.34 0.38
CA PRO A 22 -1.16 -4.59 1.70
C PRO A 22 -0.23 -4.12 2.83
N VAL A 23 -0.83 -3.63 3.91
CA VAL A 23 -0.10 -3.21 5.12
C VAL A 23 -0.88 -3.62 6.35
N LEU A 24 -0.19 -4.22 7.33
CA LEU A 24 -0.77 -4.40 8.66
C LEU A 24 -0.74 -3.08 9.44
N SER A 25 -1.90 -2.44 9.60
CA SER A 25 -2.03 -1.15 10.27
C SER A 25 -2.25 -1.31 11.76
N ARG A 26 -1.36 -0.69 12.54
CA ARG A 26 -1.56 -0.51 14.00
C ARG A 26 -2.79 0.33 14.33
N ARG A 27 -3.13 1.30 13.46
CA ARG A 27 -4.18 2.30 13.72
C ARG A 27 -5.57 1.76 13.40
N SER A 28 -5.74 1.12 12.24
CA SER A 28 -7.02 0.50 11.88
C SER A 28 -7.21 -0.88 12.50
N GLN A 29 -6.16 -1.46 13.10
CA GLN A 29 -6.16 -2.77 13.78
C GLN A 29 -6.48 -3.92 12.82
N GLY A 30 -5.77 -3.98 11.69
CA GLY A 30 -5.90 -5.02 10.68
C GLY A 30 -5.30 -4.57 9.37
N LEU A 31 -5.75 -5.15 8.26
CA LEU A 31 -5.23 -4.87 6.93
C LEU A 31 -5.74 -3.53 6.40
N SER A 32 -4.81 -2.71 5.96
CA SER A 32 -5.04 -1.53 5.14
C SER A 32 -4.45 -1.80 3.76
N VAL A 33 -5.17 -1.45 2.70
CA VAL A 33 -4.69 -1.55 1.31
C VAL A 33 -4.32 -0.16 0.84
N GLY A 34 -3.04 0.02 0.47
CA GLY A 34 -2.55 1.25 -0.11
C GLY A 34 -2.61 1.23 -1.64
N ILE A 35 -3.03 2.34 -2.24
CA ILE A 35 -2.98 2.59 -3.69
C ILE A 35 -2.03 3.77 -3.96
N ASN A 36 -0.90 3.50 -4.62
CA ASN A 36 0.11 4.48 -4.97
C ASN A 36 -0.18 5.15 -6.32
N LEU A 37 -0.77 6.34 -6.28
CA LEU A 37 -1.02 7.17 -7.47
C LEU A 37 0.18 8.06 -7.86
N ASN A 38 1.27 8.01 -7.09
CA ASN A 38 2.45 8.86 -7.30
C ASN A 38 3.73 8.02 -7.40
N PRO A 39 3.83 7.06 -8.33
CA PRO A 39 5.08 6.35 -8.59
C PRO A 39 6.17 7.31 -9.10
N ASP A 40 5.77 8.47 -9.62
CA ASP A 40 6.62 9.60 -10.00
C ASP A 40 7.22 10.37 -8.81
N LYS A 41 6.76 10.05 -7.60
CA LYS A 41 7.13 10.68 -6.33
C LYS A 41 6.80 12.17 -6.26
N VAL A 42 5.85 12.66 -7.05
CA VAL A 42 5.41 14.06 -6.98
C VAL A 42 4.69 14.29 -5.66
N CYS A 43 5.14 15.30 -4.92
CA CYS A 43 4.57 15.69 -3.63
C CYS A 43 4.78 17.20 -3.46
N ASN A 44 3.75 17.91 -3.01
CA ASN A 44 3.79 19.34 -2.71
C ASN A 44 4.16 19.64 -1.24
N PHE A 45 4.49 18.62 -0.45
CA PHE A 45 4.96 18.74 0.92
C PHE A 45 6.48 18.53 1.02
N ASP A 46 7.13 19.25 1.93
CA ASP A 46 8.55 19.12 2.27
C ASP A 46 8.73 18.65 3.72
N CYS A 47 8.22 17.45 4.01
CA CYS A 47 8.21 16.90 5.37
C CYS A 47 9.61 16.45 5.80
N ILE A 48 10.13 17.02 6.90
CA ILE A 48 11.42 16.63 7.51
C ILE A 48 11.50 15.15 7.95
N TYR A 49 10.36 14.47 8.04
CA TYR A 49 10.22 13.08 8.44
C TYR A 49 9.78 12.18 7.28
N CYS A 50 9.84 12.66 6.03
CA CYS A 50 9.47 11.88 4.87
C CYS A 50 10.34 10.63 4.76
N GLN A 51 9.72 9.46 4.63
CA GLN A 51 10.41 8.17 4.44
C GLN A 51 10.48 7.75 2.97
N VAL A 52 10.04 8.62 2.05
CA VAL A 52 10.23 8.42 0.61
C VAL A 52 11.65 8.86 0.27
N ASP A 53 12.41 7.98 -0.38
CA ASP A 53 13.71 8.36 -0.94
C ASP A 53 13.50 9.31 -2.14
N ARG A 54 13.72 10.60 -1.90
CA ARG A 54 13.64 11.67 -2.90
C ARG A 54 14.87 11.76 -3.82
N THR A 55 15.91 10.96 -3.57
CA THR A 55 17.15 10.97 -4.36
C THR A 55 17.16 9.96 -5.51
N SER A 56 16.34 8.91 -5.42
CA SER A 56 16.21 7.90 -6.48
C SER A 56 15.18 8.30 -7.54
N GLN A 57 15.45 7.89 -8.77
CA GLN A 57 14.53 8.08 -9.89
C GLN A 57 13.19 7.35 -9.66
N ALA A 58 12.13 7.92 -10.21
CA ALA A 58 10.83 7.26 -10.27
C ALA A 58 10.86 6.06 -11.22
N GLU A 59 10.21 4.98 -10.84
CA GLU A 59 10.12 3.76 -11.66
C GLU A 59 9.21 3.96 -12.87
N THR A 60 8.10 4.69 -12.70
CA THR A 60 7.21 5.11 -13.77
C THR A 60 6.63 6.48 -13.46
N ARG A 61 6.22 7.21 -14.51
CA ARG A 61 5.48 8.47 -14.39
C ARG A 61 4.00 8.33 -14.73
N PHE A 62 3.60 7.16 -15.18
CA PHE A 62 2.24 6.90 -15.63
C PHE A 62 1.60 5.86 -14.72
N VAL A 63 0.40 6.18 -14.22
CA VAL A 63 -0.44 5.25 -13.49
C VAL A 63 -1.35 4.57 -14.51
N GLU A 64 -1.17 3.27 -14.68
CA GLU A 64 -1.98 2.44 -15.57
C GLU A 64 -3.25 2.03 -14.81
N LEU A 65 -4.35 2.78 -14.98
CA LEU A 65 -5.56 2.57 -14.19
C LEU A 65 -6.10 1.14 -14.29
N ASP A 66 -6.06 0.52 -15.47
CA ASP A 66 -6.48 -0.87 -15.65
C ASP A 66 -5.64 -1.83 -14.78
N ALA A 67 -4.33 -1.60 -14.67
CA ALA A 67 -3.46 -2.39 -13.81
C ALA A 67 -3.70 -2.11 -12.32
N VAL A 68 -4.02 -0.86 -11.94
CA VAL A 68 -4.43 -0.55 -10.56
C VAL A 68 -5.67 -1.33 -10.17
N LEU A 69 -6.67 -1.39 -11.07
CA LEU A 69 -7.91 -2.11 -10.83
C LEU A 69 -7.67 -3.63 -10.74
N GLU A 70 -6.89 -4.19 -11.65
CA GLU A 70 -6.51 -5.61 -11.63
C GLU A 70 -5.76 -5.98 -10.34
N GLU A 71 -4.72 -5.23 -9.98
CA GLU A 71 -3.94 -5.46 -8.74
C GLU A 71 -4.80 -5.30 -7.48
N LEU A 72 -5.76 -4.37 -7.49
CA LEU A 72 -6.68 -4.17 -6.38
C LEU A 72 -7.65 -5.35 -6.24
N ASP A 73 -8.27 -5.78 -7.35
CA ASP A 73 -9.20 -6.91 -7.35
C ASP A 73 -8.50 -8.19 -6.88
N ASP A 74 -7.29 -8.47 -7.36
CA ASP A 74 -6.49 -9.62 -6.95
C ASP A 74 -6.16 -9.59 -5.45
N LEU A 75 -5.68 -8.44 -4.94
CA LEU A 75 -5.35 -8.33 -3.52
C LEU A 75 -6.59 -8.45 -2.62
N LEU A 76 -7.72 -7.88 -3.04
CA LEU A 76 -8.98 -7.99 -2.31
C LEU A 76 -9.52 -9.43 -2.34
N ALA A 77 -9.36 -10.14 -3.45
CA ALA A 77 -9.70 -11.56 -3.55
C ALA A 77 -8.84 -12.38 -2.56
N MET A 78 -7.52 -12.18 -2.56
CA MET A 78 -6.61 -12.86 -1.62
C MET A 78 -6.94 -12.59 -0.15
N ALA A 79 -7.31 -11.34 0.18
CA ALA A 79 -7.70 -10.97 1.54
C ALA A 79 -9.02 -11.64 1.96
N THR A 80 -9.94 -11.84 1.01
CA THR A 80 -11.28 -12.39 1.23
C THR A 80 -11.27 -13.91 1.30
N ASP A 81 -10.56 -14.59 0.39
CA ASP A 81 -10.42 -16.05 0.38
C ASP A 81 -9.42 -16.57 1.43
N GLY A 82 -8.61 -15.66 1.98
CA GLY A 82 -7.68 -15.92 3.07
C GLY A 82 -6.28 -16.33 2.64
N SER A 83 -6.03 -16.49 1.35
CA SER A 83 -4.71 -16.81 0.80
C SER A 83 -3.65 -15.74 1.11
N LEU A 84 -4.05 -14.47 1.28
CA LEU A 84 -3.14 -13.42 1.74
C LEU A 84 -2.49 -13.77 3.08
N TRP A 85 -3.21 -14.46 3.97
CA TRP A 85 -2.70 -14.84 5.29
C TRP A 85 -1.77 -16.05 5.26
N GLU A 86 -1.61 -16.68 4.11
CA GLU A 86 -0.63 -17.75 3.86
C GLU A 86 0.70 -17.19 3.34
N ASP A 87 0.69 -15.95 2.83
CA ASP A 87 1.89 -15.24 2.39
C ASP A 87 2.92 -15.12 3.53
N PRO A 88 4.22 -15.39 3.30
CA PRO A 88 5.24 -15.29 4.33
C PRO A 88 5.26 -13.93 5.07
N SER A 89 4.90 -12.84 4.39
CA SER A 89 4.85 -11.49 4.95
C SER A 89 3.72 -11.33 5.98
N PHE A 90 2.66 -12.14 5.89
CA PHE A 90 1.43 -12.02 6.68
C PHE A 90 1.11 -13.27 7.53
N ALA A 91 1.80 -14.40 7.34
CA ALA A 91 1.53 -15.68 8.01
C ALA A 91 1.59 -15.60 9.55
N GLY A 92 2.44 -14.72 10.10
CA GLY A 92 2.59 -14.49 11.53
C GLY A 92 1.48 -13.65 12.20
N ILE A 93 0.50 -13.15 11.44
CA ILE A 93 -0.51 -12.23 11.95
C ILE A 93 -1.59 -13.00 12.72
N PRO A 94 -1.95 -12.57 13.95
CA PRO A 94 -3.04 -13.16 14.72
C PRO A 94 -4.39 -13.06 14.00
N VAL A 95 -5.22 -14.09 14.12
CA VAL A 95 -6.57 -14.15 13.49
C VAL A 95 -7.43 -12.92 13.81
N SER A 96 -7.30 -12.34 15.01
CA SER A 96 -8.05 -11.14 15.41
C SER A 96 -7.72 -9.88 14.57
N LEU A 97 -6.59 -9.87 13.87
CA LEU A 97 -6.16 -8.79 12.98
C LEU A 97 -6.30 -9.15 11.49
N ARG A 98 -6.73 -10.38 11.17
CA ARG A 98 -6.89 -10.88 9.79
C ARG A 98 -8.21 -10.40 9.17
N ARG A 99 -8.33 -9.09 8.98
CA ARG A 99 -9.49 -8.46 8.36
C ARG A 99 -9.08 -7.23 7.56
N LEU A 100 -9.72 -7.02 6.41
CA LEU A 100 -9.66 -5.77 5.67
C LEU A 100 -10.44 -4.70 6.46
N ASN A 101 -9.79 -3.55 6.72
CA ASN A 101 -10.44 -2.43 7.40
C ASN A 101 -10.61 -1.21 6.51
N ASP A 102 -9.64 -0.94 5.63
CA ASP A 102 -9.61 0.29 4.84
C ASP A 102 -8.80 0.13 3.55
N ILE A 103 -9.15 0.96 2.58
CA ILE A 103 -8.42 1.19 1.33
C ILE A 103 -8.07 2.68 1.31
N ALA A 104 -6.81 3.02 1.02
CA ALA A 104 -6.33 4.38 1.07
C ALA A 104 -5.47 4.71 -0.16
N PHE A 105 -5.70 5.89 -0.74
CA PHE A 105 -4.72 6.48 -1.64
C PHE A 105 -3.52 6.92 -0.80
N SER A 106 -2.41 6.20 -0.94
CA SER A 106 -1.19 6.41 -0.17
C SER A 106 -0.03 5.84 -0.97
N GLY A 107 1.13 6.49 -0.92
CA GLY A 107 2.20 6.13 -1.83
C GLY A 107 3.46 6.95 -1.62
N ASP A 108 4.18 7.19 -2.71
CA ASP A 108 5.44 7.93 -2.69
C ASP A 108 5.26 9.45 -2.88
N GLY A 109 4.03 9.92 -2.91
CA GLY A 109 3.69 11.32 -3.17
C GLY A 109 2.50 11.82 -2.38
N GLU A 110 2.02 13.01 -2.77
CA GLU A 110 0.73 13.52 -2.29
C GLU A 110 -0.36 13.07 -3.28
N PRO A 111 -1.33 12.22 -2.88
CA PRO A 111 -2.32 11.65 -3.79
C PRO A 111 -3.05 12.66 -4.66
N THR A 112 -3.42 13.81 -4.10
CA THR A 112 -4.17 14.85 -4.82
C THR A 112 -3.35 15.59 -5.87
N THR A 113 -2.05 15.32 -5.98
CA THR A 113 -1.21 15.84 -7.06
C THR A 113 -1.24 14.97 -8.32
N TYR A 114 -1.83 13.77 -8.24
CA TYR A 114 -2.10 12.95 -9.42
C TYR A 114 -3.06 13.69 -10.37
N ARG A 115 -2.73 13.70 -11.65
CA ARG A 115 -3.38 14.59 -12.64
C ARG A 115 -4.88 14.36 -12.79
N ASN A 116 -5.34 13.12 -12.62
CA ASN A 116 -6.73 12.72 -12.85
C ASN A 116 -7.40 12.31 -11.53
N PHE A 117 -7.00 12.94 -10.40
CA PHE A 117 -7.52 12.55 -9.08
C PHE A 117 -8.98 12.98 -8.87
N ASP A 118 -9.39 14.09 -9.47
CA ASP A 118 -10.72 14.70 -9.34
C ASP A 118 -11.63 14.47 -10.56
N GLU A 119 -11.20 13.64 -11.50
CA GLU A 119 -11.96 13.17 -12.66
C GLU A 119 -12.77 11.91 -12.32
#